data_AF-T0WN14-F1
#
_entry.id   AF-T0WN14-F1
#
_cell.length_a   1.000
_cell.length_b   1.000
_cell.length_c   1.000
_cell.angle_alpha   90.00
_cell.angle_beta   90.00
_cell.angle_gamma   90.00
#
_symmetry.space_group_name_H-M   'P 1'
#
loop_
_entity.id
_entity.type
_entity.pdbx_description
1 polymer ?
#
loop_
_entity_poly.entity_id
_entity_poly.type
_entity_poly.pdbx_seq_one_letter_code
_entity_poly.pdbx_strand_id
1 'polypeptide(L)' 'MKSIKKYWQLYLIVAIPTVYLLVFRYIPMLGNVIAFRTYLPGGSVFGQDWVGLRYFQMFIGDATFWKFFLTHFLLGFGH' A
#
# COMPACT_ATOMS: atom_id res chain seq x y z
N MET A 1 20.48 21.33 -25.22
CA MET A 1 20.10 19.94 -24.87
C MET A 1 21.24 18.92 -25.10
N LYS A 2 22.49 19.19 -24.67
CA LYS A 2 23.61 18.22 -24.81
C LYS A 2 24.10 17.60 -23.48
N SER A 3 23.64 18.10 -22.33
CA SER A 3 24.10 17.61 -21.02
C SER A 3 23.44 16.30 -20.57
N ILE A 4 22.23 15.96 -21.03
CA ILE A 4 21.53 14.73 -20.62
C ILE A 4 22.25 13.47 -21.11
N LYS A 5 22.85 13.50 -22.32
CA LYS A 5 23.59 12.34 -22.87
C LYS A 5 24.90 12.05 -22.14
N LYS A 6 25.52 13.04 -21.49
CA LYS A 6 26.85 12.89 -20.86
C LYS A 6 26.81 12.15 -19.52
N TYR A 7 25.65 12.10 -18.85
CA TYR A 7 25.49 11.46 -17.54
C TYR A 7 24.53 10.26 -17.55
N TRP A 8 24.30 9.64 -18.72
CA TRP A 8 23.36 8.52 -18.85
C TRP A 8 23.70 7.33 -17.93
N GLN A 9 24.99 7.12 -17.64
CA GLN A 9 25.49 6.11 -16.70
C GLN A 9 25.05 6.37 -15.26
N LEU A 10 25.05 7.64 -14.81
CA LEU A 10 24.57 8.00 -13.48
C LEU A 10 23.05 7.78 -13.37
N TYR A 11 22.32 8.11 -14.43
CA TYR A 11 20.88 7.81 -14.50
C TYR A 11 20.60 6.31 -14.44
N LEU A 12 21.41 5.46 -15.09
CA LEU A 12 21.26 4.01 -15.00
C LEU A 12 21.49 3.46 -13.59
N ILE A 13 22.52 3.94 -12.89
CA ILE A 13 22.84 3.50 -11.52
C ILE A 13 21.70 3.80 -10.56
N VAL A 14 21.01 4.95 -10.73
CA VAL A 14 19.84 5.31 -9.93
C VAL A 14 18.57 4.63 -10.46
N ALA A 15 18.43 4.47 -11.78
CA ALA A 15 17.25 3.88 -12.39
C ALA A 15 17.05 2.41 -11.99
N ILE A 16 18.12 1.62 -11.83
CA ILE A 16 18.00 0.21 -11.42
C ILE A 16 17.29 0.07 -10.06
N PRO A 17 17.74 0.68 -8.96
CA PRO A 17 17.04 0.60 -7.68
C PRO A 17 15.69 1.34 -7.71
N THR A 18 15.54 2.42 -8.47
CA THR A 18 14.24 3.10 -8.61
C THR A 18 13.19 2.20 -9.28
N VAL A 19 13.54 1.53 -10.38
CA VAL A 19 12.65 0.60 -11.08
C VAL A 19 12.35 -0.60 -10.19
N TYR A 20 13.34 -1.11 -9.46
CA TYR A 20 13.13 -2.17 -8.47
C TYR A 20 12.10 -1.74 -7.40
N LEU A 21 12.24 -0.54 -6.83
CA LEU A 21 11.27 -0.02 -5.86
C LEU A 21 9.88 0.18 -6.48
N LEU A 22 9.79 0.68 -7.71
CA LEU A 22 8.50 0.84 -8.38
C LEU A 22 7.82 -0.51 -8.61
N VAL A 23 8.55 -1.50 -9.12
CA VAL A 23 7.98 -2.82 -9.41
C VAL A 23 7.66 -3.58 -8.14
N PHE A 24 8.60 -3.68 -7.20
CA PHE A 24 8.41 -4.53 -6.02
C PHE A 24 7.75 -3.86 -4.84
N ARG A 25 7.68 -2.52 -4.78
CA ARG A 25 7.02 -1.79 -3.69
C ARG A 25 5.73 -1.11 -4.13
N TYR A 26 5.71 -0.46 -5.30
CA TYR A 26 4.49 0.22 -5.76
C TYR A 26 3.46 -0.73 -6.37
N ILE A 27 3.86 -1.78 -7.09
CA ILE A 27 2.90 -2.76 -7.61
C ILE A 27 2.12 -3.47 -6.49
N PRO A 28 2.75 -4.00 -5.41
CA PRO A 28 1.96 -4.58 -4.32
C PRO A 28 1.10 -3.53 -3.61
N MET A 29 1.51 -2.25 -3.57
CA MET A 29 0.65 -1.17 -3.08
C MET A 29 -0.58 -0.93 -3.96
N LEU A 30 -0.52 -1.16 -5.28
CA LEU A 30 -1.72 -1.15 -6.13
C LEU A 30 -2.68 -2.29 -5.76
N GLY A 31 -2.14 -3.39 -5.22
CA GLY A 31 -2.90 -4.45 -4.57
C GLY A 31 -3.77 -3.96 -3.40
N ASN A 32 -3.50 -2.81 -2.78
CA ASN A 32 -4.38 -2.25 -1.75
C ASN A 32 -5.77 -1.87 -2.28
N VAL A 33 -5.99 -1.87 -3.61
CA VAL A 33 -7.33 -1.74 -4.20
C VAL A 33 -8.30 -2.81 -3.69
N ILE A 34 -7.79 -3.95 -3.20
CA ILE A 34 -8.61 -5.00 -2.58
C ILE A 34 -9.39 -4.51 -1.36
N ALA A 35 -8.90 -3.49 -0.64
CA ALA A 35 -9.59 -2.92 0.51
C ALA A 35 -10.90 -2.20 0.13
N PHE A 36 -11.05 -1.83 -1.15
CA PHE A 36 -12.23 -1.17 -1.70
C PHE A 36 -13.18 -2.14 -2.41
N ARG A 37 -12.82 -3.44 -2.46
CA ARG A 37 -13.59 -4.48 -3.12
C ARG A 37 -14.03 -5.56 -2.13
N THR A 38 -15.19 -6.15 -2.35
CA THR A 38 -15.67 -7.26 -1.52
C THR A 38 -15.06 -8.59 -1.96
N TYR A 39 -14.33 -9.19 -1.03
CA TYR A 39 -13.84 -10.57 -1.11
C TYR A 39 -14.77 -11.48 -0.31
N LEU A 40 -15.45 -12.40 -1.00
CA LEU A 40 -16.16 -13.52 -0.36
C LEU A 40 -15.29 -14.77 -0.45
N PRO A 41 -15.13 -15.56 0.63
CA PRO A 41 -14.45 -16.86 0.55
C PRO A 41 -15.23 -17.77 -0.41
N GLY A 42 -14.59 -18.17 -1.52
CA GLY A 42 -15.20 -18.95 -2.60
C GLY A 42 -15.64 -18.14 -3.84
N GLY A 43 -15.44 -16.82 -3.84
CA GLY A 43 -15.70 -15.93 -4.99
C GLY A 43 -14.47 -15.66 -5.87
N SER A 44 -14.61 -14.72 -6.82
CA SER A 44 -13.52 -14.33 -7.73
C SER A 44 -12.32 -13.74 -6.98
N VAL A 45 -11.11 -14.09 -7.43
CA VAL A 45 -9.81 -13.69 -6.84
C VAL A 45 -9.56 -12.17 -6.92
N PHE A 46 -10.40 -11.43 -7.66
CA PHE A 46 -10.30 -9.98 -7.82
C PHE A 46 -11.41 -9.19 -7.10
N GLY A 47 -12.26 -9.87 -6.32
CA GLY A 47 -13.42 -9.28 -5.65
C GLY A 47 -14.56 -8.98 -6.61
N GLN A 48 -15.79 -9.21 -6.17
CA GLN A 48 -16.98 -9.14 -7.03
C GLN A 48 -17.46 -7.69 -7.21
N ASP A 49 -17.57 -6.95 -6.11
CA ASP A 49 -18.22 -5.65 -6.09
C ASP A 49 -17.33 -4.57 -5.47
N TRP A 50 -17.38 -3.36 -6.05
CA TRP A 50 -16.77 -2.16 -5.48
C TRP A 50 -17.63 -1.63 -4.34
N VAL A 51 -17.14 -1.73 -3.11
CA VAL A 51 -17.90 -1.34 -1.90
C VAL A 51 -17.40 -0.06 -1.26
N GLY A 52 -16.45 0.61 -1.91
CA GLY A 52 -15.92 1.91 -1.49
C GLY A 52 -15.38 1.87 -0.07
N LEU A 53 -15.85 2.76 0.78
CA LEU A 53 -15.35 2.95 2.15
C LEU A 53 -16.08 2.07 3.19
N ARG A 54 -16.92 1.11 2.79
CA ARG A 54 -17.70 0.31 3.73
C ARG A 54 -16.84 -0.39 4.78
N TYR A 55 -15.77 -1.07 4.34
CA TYR A 55 -14.85 -1.76 5.25
C TYR A 55 -14.08 -0.79 6.14
N PHE A 56 -13.76 0.41 5.63
CA PHE A 56 -13.09 1.45 6.40
C PHE A 56 -14.00 1.98 7.53
N GLN A 57 -15.28 2.20 7.26
CA GLN A 57 -16.26 2.62 8.26
C GLN A 57 -16.48 1.54 9.32
N MET A 58 -16.59 0.26 8.91
CA MET A 58 -16.69 -0.86 9.85
C MET A 58 -15.45 -0.95 10.75
N PHE A 59 -14.26 -0.77 10.18
CA PHE A 59 -13.00 -0.85 10.90
C PHE A 59 -12.83 0.28 11.91
N ILE A 60 -13.15 1.53 11.54
CA ILE A 60 -13.10 2.69 12.44
C ILE A 60 -14.19 2.65 13.52
N GLY A 61 -15.36 2.11 13.18
CA GLY A 61 -16.48 1.95 14.11
C GLY A 61 -16.27 0.84 15.15
N ASP A 62 -15.28 -0.04 14.95
CA ASP A 62 -14.97 -1.12 15.90
C ASP A 62 -14.18 -0.60 17.11
N ALA A 63 -14.75 -0.76 18.31
CA ALA A 63 -14.07 -0.41 19.56
C ALA A 63 -12.77 -1.20 19.78
N THR A 64 -12.70 -2.42 19.24
CA THR A 64 -11.53 -3.29 19.31
C THR A 64 -10.35 -2.68 18.56
N PHE A 65 -10.60 -2.07 17.39
CA PHE A 65 -9.58 -1.38 16.62
C PHE A 65 -8.92 -0.28 17.44
N TRP A 66 -9.71 0.60 18.08
CA TRP A 66 -9.19 1.70 18.90
C TRP A 66 -8.40 1.20 20.10
N LYS A 67 -8.86 0.14 20.77
CA LYS A 67 -8.12 -0.47 21.88
C LYS A 67 -6.73 -0.93 21.45
N PHE A 68 -6.64 -1.71 20.38
CA PHE A 68 -5.35 -2.18 19.86
C PHE A 68 -4.49 -1.02 19.36
N PHE A 69 -5.06 -0.07 18.65
CA PHE A 69 -4.36 1.10 18.14
C PHE A 69 -3.71 1.88 19.29
N LEU A 70 -4.49 2.23 20.32
CA LEU A 70 -4.00 2.96 21.48
C LEU A 70 -2.96 2.16 22.25
N THR A 71 -3.15 0.85 22.44
CA THR A 71 -2.14 0.01 23.10
C THR A 71 -0.82 0.00 22.34
N HIS A 72 -0.82 -0.24 21.02
CA HIS A 72 0.43 -0.26 20.24
C HIS A 72 1.06 1.12 20.13
N PHE A 73 0.24 2.16 19.99
CA PHE A 73 0.72 3.54 19.99
C PHE A 73 1.40 3.88 21.32
N LEU A 74 0.75 3.60 22.45
CA LEU A 74 1.32 3.82 23.78
C LEU A 74 2.60 2.99 24.00
N LEU A 75 2.65 1.76 23.49
CA LEU A 75 3.87 0.93 23.54
C LEU A 75 5.01 1.54 22.71
N GLY A 76 4.73 2.14 21.55
CA GLY A 76 5.74 2.80 20.72
C GLY A 76 6.28 4.11 21.30
N PHE A 77 5.51 4.79 22.16
CA PHE A 77 5.93 6.01 22.88
C PHE A 77 6.49 5.72 24.28
N GLY A 78 6.25 4.53 24.82
CA GLY A 78 6.74 4.10 26.13
C GLY A 78 8.19 3.64 26.14
N HIS A 79 8.90 3.74 25.01
CA HIS A 79 10.34 3.48 24.88
C HIS A 79 11.08 4.77 24.48
#